data_AF-E6SJM9-F1
#
_entry.id   AF-E6SJM9-F1
#
_cell.length_a   1.000
_cell.length_b   1.000
_cell.length_c   1.000
_cell.angle_alpha   90.00
_cell.angle_beta   90.00
_cell.angle_gamma   90.00
#
_symmetry.space_group_name_H-M   'P 1'
#
loop_
_entity.id
_entity.type
_entity.pdbx_description
1 polymer ?
#
loop_
_entity_poly.entity_id
_entity_poly.type
_entity_poly.pdbx_seq_one_letter_code
_entity_poly.pdbx_strand_id
1 'polypeptide(L)'
;MAVRQGALRRGGPGRGGSLAVPGPVPPGTGTQGRPGVPGPGAGSPGPTGAEGGAFPGAAGGAAAPGAVTAVAGAAGSAGAAGAGAAAAGTAGSSGGAGLSAAARDAVRDLSPRRKAAILMISLGPELAARVFRYLREDEIEQLTLEIANTDRVSPEQRQAVLEECRDLALAHAYIAQGGIDYARELLVQALGHQRAAEVLNRLTATLQVRPFEFVRRADPLQILNFIQQEHPQTIALILAYLHPEQAAVVLSGLPPDRRADVARRLALMERTSPELIREVERVLERKLSSVLGDEGTAAGGLQAVVQVLNNVDRGTERSIMEVLEVTDPELAEEIKKRMFVFEDIVLLDDRSLQRVLREVDLNEDLPLALKAVSEDVKQKIFRNLSQRAVEILQENLSYLGPVRLRDVEEAQQKIVNIIRRLEEEGEIVIARGGQDEVVV
;
A
#
# COMPACT_ATOMS: atom_id res chain seq x y z
N MET A 1 69.31 -9.96 1.71
CA MET A 1 69.22 -9.81 0.24
C MET A 1 68.62 -8.44 -0.04
N ALA A 2 69.46 -7.43 -0.29
CA ALA A 2 69.84 -6.95 -1.63
C ALA A 2 68.65 -6.22 -2.31
N VAL A 3 68.48 -4.89 -2.22
CA VAL A 3 69.29 -3.77 -2.76
C VAL A 3 68.91 -3.39 -4.21
N ARG A 4 68.79 -2.07 -4.43
CA ARG A 4 68.93 -1.22 -5.64
C ARG A 4 67.65 -0.66 -6.28
N GLN A 5 67.41 0.67 -6.15
CA GLN A 5 67.96 1.81 -6.94
C GLN A 5 67.25 1.93 -8.30
N GLY A 6 66.91 3.09 -8.85
CA GLY A 6 67.20 4.51 -8.63
C GLY A 6 66.51 5.25 -9.81
N ALA A 7 65.93 6.44 -9.66
CA ALA A 7 66.57 7.74 -9.48
C ALA A 7 66.53 8.61 -10.76
N LEU A 8 66.05 9.86 -10.59
CA LEU A 8 66.51 11.09 -11.27
C LEU A 8 66.04 11.30 -12.74
N ARG A 9 65.72 12.50 -13.26
CA ARG A 9 66.20 13.86 -12.96
C ARG A 9 65.29 14.89 -13.68
N ARG A 10 64.85 15.95 -12.97
CA ARG A 10 65.21 17.40 -13.11
C ARG A 10 64.76 18.17 -14.36
N GLY A 11 64.16 19.35 -14.11
CA GLY A 11 64.52 20.60 -14.80
C GLY A 11 63.38 21.60 -15.05
N GLY A 12 63.19 22.61 -14.17
CA GLY A 12 62.64 23.92 -14.58
C GLY A 12 63.73 24.79 -15.24
N PRO A 13 63.68 26.14 -15.29
CA PRO A 13 62.58 27.09 -14.99
C PRO A 13 62.46 28.30 -15.99
N GLY A 14 61.40 29.11 -15.87
CA GLY A 14 61.55 30.60 -15.84
C GLY A 14 61.03 31.51 -16.98
N ARG A 15 60.54 32.69 -16.53
CA ARG A 15 60.35 34.02 -17.20
C ARG A 15 59.08 34.16 -18.08
N GLY A 16 58.31 35.25 -18.11
CA GLY A 16 58.41 36.62 -17.56
C GLY A 16 57.89 37.65 -18.61
N GLY A 17 57.08 38.64 -18.21
CA GLY A 17 56.61 39.80 -19.02
C GLY A 17 55.08 39.79 -19.26
N SER A 18 54.23 40.70 -18.74
CA SER A 18 54.15 42.18 -18.69
C SER A 18 53.69 42.85 -19.99
N LEU A 19 52.81 43.87 -19.84
CA LEU A 19 52.26 44.85 -20.80
C LEU A 19 51.02 44.39 -21.61
N ALA A 20 49.96 45.17 -21.85
CA ALA A 20 49.59 46.54 -21.52
C ALA A 20 48.08 46.77 -21.82
N VAL A 21 47.51 47.80 -21.18
CA VAL A 21 46.22 48.48 -21.45
C VAL A 21 46.33 49.33 -22.74
N PRO A 22 45.25 49.61 -23.50
CA PRO A 22 44.55 50.91 -23.37
C PRO A 22 43.01 50.83 -23.45
N GLY A 23 42.34 51.79 -22.79
CA GLY A 23 40.90 52.09 -22.93
C GLY A 23 40.58 52.98 -24.16
N PRO A 24 39.77 54.04 -24.05
CA PRO A 24 38.31 54.01 -23.79
C PRO A 24 37.50 55.03 -24.64
N VAL A 25 36.16 55.10 -24.41
CA VAL A 25 35.19 56.24 -24.62
C VAL A 25 34.86 56.68 -26.09
N PRO A 26 33.81 57.51 -26.44
CA PRO A 26 32.71 58.12 -25.66
C PRO A 26 31.34 58.26 -26.44
N PRO A 27 30.44 59.27 -26.20
CA PRO A 27 29.01 59.02 -25.93
C PRO A 27 28.06 59.87 -26.82
N GLY A 28 26.75 59.85 -26.56
CA GLY A 28 25.79 60.84 -27.06
C GLY A 28 24.45 60.70 -26.34
N THR A 29 24.11 61.60 -25.40
CA THR A 29 23.16 62.74 -25.58
C THR A 29 21.71 62.28 -25.78
N GLY A 30 20.71 62.65 -24.99
CA GLY A 30 20.62 63.57 -23.87
C GLY A 30 19.18 63.66 -23.33
N THR A 31 19.09 64.09 -22.08
CA THR A 31 18.12 65.03 -21.49
C THR A 31 16.68 65.15 -22.02
N GLN A 32 15.77 65.16 -21.03
CA GLN A 32 14.50 65.92 -20.83
C GLN A 32 13.35 64.96 -20.52
N GLY A 33 12.51 65.09 -19.51
CA GLY A 33 12.30 66.07 -18.44
C GLY A 33 11.04 65.61 -17.66
N ARG A 34 11.02 65.82 -16.34
CA ARG A 34 9.82 65.73 -15.48
C ARG A 34 8.81 66.86 -15.82
N PRO A 35 7.64 67.06 -15.15
CA PRO A 35 6.96 66.33 -14.06
C PRO A 35 5.44 66.13 -14.28
N GLY A 36 4.73 65.47 -13.34
CA GLY A 36 3.27 65.66 -13.22
C GLY A 36 2.53 64.61 -12.38
N VAL A 37 2.38 64.87 -11.08
CA VAL A 37 1.25 64.37 -10.26
C VAL A 37 0.20 65.49 -10.24
N PRO A 38 -1.11 65.20 -10.23
CA PRO A 38 -1.84 65.16 -8.96
C PRO A 38 -2.96 64.08 -8.90
N GLY A 39 -3.32 63.60 -7.70
CA GLY A 39 -4.64 62.98 -7.44
C GLY A 39 -5.73 64.05 -7.33
N PRO A 40 -6.87 63.87 -6.63
CA PRO A 40 -7.62 62.68 -6.19
C PRO A 40 -9.15 62.78 -6.56
N GLY A 41 -9.98 61.79 -6.20
CA GLY A 41 -11.46 61.92 -6.21
C GLY A 41 -12.15 60.54 -6.19
N ALA A 42 -12.67 60.04 -5.06
CA ALA A 42 -13.92 60.41 -4.37
C ALA A 42 -15.20 59.96 -5.12
N GLY A 43 -15.99 59.06 -4.50
CA GLY A 43 -17.37 58.78 -4.92
C GLY A 43 -17.90 57.37 -4.61
N SER A 44 -18.28 57.12 -3.35
CA SER A 44 -19.25 56.09 -2.90
C SER A 44 -20.67 56.37 -3.48
N PRO A 45 -21.79 55.70 -3.09
CA PRO A 45 -22.06 54.41 -2.41
C PRO A 45 -23.14 53.54 -3.15
N GLY A 46 -23.64 52.45 -2.51
CA GLY A 46 -24.65 51.49 -3.02
C GLY A 46 -26.07 52.05 -3.31
N PRO A 47 -27.15 51.23 -3.43
CA PRO A 47 -27.65 50.44 -2.29
C PRO A 47 -28.44 49.13 -2.61
N THR A 48 -28.74 48.37 -1.54
CA THR A 48 -29.99 47.60 -1.23
C THR A 48 -30.53 46.54 -2.20
N GLY A 49 -31.03 45.37 -1.79
CA GLY A 49 -31.34 44.80 -0.48
C GLY A 49 -32.42 43.70 -0.63
N ALA A 50 -32.50 42.83 0.39
CA ALA A 50 -33.65 41.99 0.77
C ALA A 50 -33.94 40.78 -0.16
N GLU A 51 -34.37 39.57 0.24
CA GLU A 51 -35.08 38.99 1.39
C GLU A 51 -34.64 37.49 1.48
N GLY A 52 -34.55 36.80 2.62
CA GLY A 52 -35.60 36.44 3.57
C GLY A 52 -36.05 34.98 3.34
N GLY A 53 -35.81 34.08 4.30
CA GLY A 53 -36.38 32.71 4.26
C GLY A 53 -35.68 31.70 5.16
N ALA A 54 -36.13 31.61 6.41
CA ALA A 54 -35.73 30.61 7.40
C ALA A 54 -36.91 29.68 7.74
N PHE A 55 -36.56 28.42 8.10
CA PHE A 55 -37.32 27.36 8.83
C PHE A 55 -38.48 26.61 8.13
N PRO A 56 -38.93 25.43 8.66
CA PRO A 56 -38.32 24.39 9.53
C PRO A 56 -38.39 22.98 8.84
N GLY A 57 -37.86 21.82 9.29
CA GLY A 57 -37.93 21.10 10.56
C GLY A 57 -39.03 20.00 10.55
N ALA A 58 -38.65 18.72 10.33
CA ALA A 58 -39.39 17.49 10.70
C ALA A 58 -38.45 16.27 10.46
N ALA A 59 -37.90 15.57 11.46
CA ALA A 59 -38.51 14.65 12.42
C ALA A 59 -39.01 13.31 11.82
N GLY A 60 -38.28 12.23 12.13
CA GLY A 60 -38.85 10.95 12.56
C GLY A 60 -38.86 9.79 11.56
N GLY A 61 -38.33 8.64 11.98
CA GLY A 61 -38.78 7.34 11.45
C GLY A 61 -37.71 6.25 11.34
N ALA A 62 -37.30 5.69 12.48
CA ALA A 62 -36.60 4.41 12.54
C ALA A 62 -37.52 3.26 12.10
N ALA A 63 -37.00 2.29 11.32
CA ALA A 63 -37.49 0.91 11.29
C ALA A 63 -36.54 -0.03 10.53
N ALA A 64 -35.87 -0.89 11.28
CA ALA A 64 -35.50 -2.26 10.91
C ALA A 64 -35.86 -3.14 12.13
N PRO A 65 -35.80 -4.48 12.10
CA PRO A 65 -35.70 -5.43 10.99
C PRO A 65 -36.80 -6.52 11.06
N GLY A 66 -36.84 -7.44 10.09
CA GLY A 66 -37.73 -8.61 10.14
C GLY A 66 -37.28 -9.72 9.21
N ALA A 67 -36.51 -10.66 9.75
CA ALA A 67 -36.28 -11.99 9.21
C ALA A 67 -37.60 -12.75 9.08
N VAL A 68 -37.81 -13.60 8.05
CA VAL A 68 -38.22 -15.00 8.28
C VAL A 68 -37.96 -15.90 7.05
N THR A 69 -37.39 -17.06 7.34
CA THR A 69 -37.61 -18.42 6.77
C THR A 69 -37.29 -18.77 5.32
N ALA A 70 -36.31 -19.67 5.24
CA ALA A 70 -36.25 -20.81 4.34
C ALA A 70 -37.52 -21.68 4.39
N VAL A 71 -37.91 -22.23 3.23
CA VAL A 71 -38.48 -23.59 3.13
C VAL A 71 -37.97 -24.22 1.84
N ALA A 72 -37.39 -25.40 2.01
CA ALA A 72 -36.97 -26.32 0.97
C ALA A 72 -38.15 -27.14 0.44
N GLY A 73 -38.01 -27.66 -0.79
CA GLY A 73 -38.37 -29.06 -1.05
C GLY A 73 -39.49 -29.31 -2.07
N ALA A 74 -39.30 -30.46 -2.74
CA ALA A 74 -40.18 -31.19 -3.66
C ALA A 74 -40.28 -30.61 -5.08
N ALA A 75 -39.57 -31.16 -6.08
CA ALA A 75 -39.71 -32.50 -6.68
C ALA A 75 -41.12 -32.75 -7.25
N GLY A 76 -41.18 -33.06 -8.54
CA GLY A 76 -42.18 -33.98 -9.06
C GLY A 76 -43.02 -33.50 -10.24
N SER A 77 -42.62 -33.98 -11.41
CA SER A 77 -43.48 -34.61 -12.42
C SER A 77 -44.17 -33.76 -13.50
N ALA A 78 -43.78 -34.13 -14.73
CA ALA A 78 -44.66 -34.53 -15.82
C ALA A 78 -45.55 -33.49 -16.51
N GLY A 79 -45.23 -33.28 -17.79
CA GLY A 79 -46.14 -33.80 -18.80
C GLY A 79 -46.67 -32.80 -19.83
N ALA A 80 -46.34 -33.13 -21.09
CA ALA A 80 -47.18 -32.96 -22.28
C ALA A 80 -47.17 -31.61 -23.02
N ALA A 81 -46.42 -31.64 -24.13
CA ALA A 81 -46.98 -31.74 -25.50
C ALA A 81 -47.17 -30.46 -26.34
N GLY A 82 -46.57 -30.56 -27.55
CA GLY A 82 -47.06 -30.00 -28.81
C GLY A 82 -46.55 -28.59 -29.15
N ALA A 83 -46.15 -28.26 -30.37
CA ALA A 83 -46.02 -29.00 -31.62
C ALA A 83 -45.28 -28.10 -32.62
N GLY A 84 -44.52 -28.72 -33.52
CA GLY A 84 -44.47 -28.37 -34.94
C GLY A 84 -43.62 -27.17 -35.39
N ALA A 85 -42.46 -27.46 -35.98
CA ALA A 85 -42.24 -27.19 -37.41
C ALA A 85 -41.02 -28.00 -37.90
N ALA A 86 -41.23 -28.73 -38.99
CA ALA A 86 -40.37 -29.76 -39.52
C ALA A 86 -39.68 -29.32 -40.82
N ALA A 87 -38.60 -30.06 -41.10
CA ALA A 87 -38.17 -30.59 -42.40
C ALA A 87 -37.30 -29.73 -43.35
N ALA A 88 -36.01 -30.13 -43.43
CA ALA A 88 -35.36 -30.78 -44.59
C ALA A 88 -33.83 -30.84 -44.28
N GLY A 89 -33.16 -31.99 -44.09
CA GLY A 89 -32.92 -33.12 -45.00
C GLY A 89 -31.74 -32.78 -45.95
N THR A 90 -30.59 -33.46 -46.04
CA THR A 90 -30.19 -34.82 -45.67
C THR A 90 -28.65 -35.00 -45.75
N ALA A 91 -28.18 -36.01 -45.00
CA ALA A 91 -27.04 -36.92 -45.22
C ALA A 91 -25.58 -36.45 -45.01
N GLY A 92 -24.96 -37.07 -43.99
CA GLY A 92 -23.51 -37.14 -43.79
C GLY A 92 -23.16 -37.75 -42.43
N SER A 93 -23.38 -39.06 -42.27
CA SER A 93 -23.08 -39.82 -41.04
C SER A 93 -21.57 -40.03 -40.86
N SER A 94 -21.02 -39.66 -39.70
CA SER A 94 -19.95 -40.45 -39.04
C SER A 94 -19.68 -39.99 -37.59
N GLY A 95 -20.07 -40.82 -36.62
CA GLY A 95 -19.26 -41.18 -35.44
C GLY A 95 -18.97 -40.12 -34.36
N GLY A 96 -19.95 -39.80 -33.51
CA GLY A 96 -19.68 -39.24 -32.19
C GLY A 96 -19.21 -40.34 -31.22
N ALA A 97 -17.91 -40.66 -31.24
CA ALA A 97 -17.29 -41.50 -30.21
C ALA A 97 -17.00 -40.63 -28.99
N GLY A 98 -17.66 -40.88 -27.86
CA GLY A 98 -17.24 -40.32 -26.58
C GLY A 98 -15.79 -40.72 -26.32
N LEU A 99 -14.95 -39.74 -25.99
CA LEU A 99 -13.56 -39.97 -25.61
C LEU A 99 -13.49 -41.03 -24.49
N SER A 100 -12.67 -42.06 -24.68
CA SER A 100 -12.44 -43.06 -23.65
C SER A 100 -11.79 -42.39 -22.43
N ALA A 101 -12.10 -42.88 -21.21
CA ALA A 101 -11.48 -42.37 -19.98
C ALA A 101 -9.94 -42.40 -20.05
N ALA A 102 -9.37 -43.40 -20.74
CA ALA A 102 -7.94 -43.53 -20.97
C ALA A 102 -7.33 -42.40 -21.82
N ALA A 103 -8.09 -41.84 -22.77
CA ALA A 103 -7.63 -40.71 -23.60
C ALA A 103 -7.58 -39.40 -22.80
N ARG A 104 -8.45 -39.23 -21.80
CA ARG A 104 -8.42 -38.05 -20.91
C ARG A 104 -7.25 -38.10 -19.93
N ASP A 105 -6.90 -39.29 -19.42
CA ASP A 105 -5.74 -39.46 -18.55
C ASP A 105 -4.41 -39.31 -19.31
N ALA A 106 -4.33 -39.81 -20.55
CA ALA A 106 -3.15 -39.62 -21.41
C ALA A 106 -2.85 -38.15 -21.76
N VAL A 107 -3.84 -37.25 -21.67
CA VAL A 107 -3.65 -35.80 -21.85
C VAL A 107 -3.31 -35.10 -20.52
N ARG A 108 -3.73 -35.63 -19.36
CA ARG A 108 -3.34 -35.08 -18.05
C ARG A 108 -1.84 -35.19 -17.78
N ASP A 109 -1.20 -36.22 -18.32
CA ASP A 109 0.24 -36.45 -18.19
C ASP A 109 1.10 -35.64 -19.19
N LEU A 110 0.48 -34.87 -20.10
CA LEU A 110 1.21 -34.03 -21.05
C LEU A 110 1.66 -32.73 -20.40
N SER A 111 2.90 -32.31 -20.73
CA SER A 111 3.41 -31.02 -20.29
C SER A 111 2.56 -29.87 -20.85
N PRO A 112 2.40 -28.74 -20.12
CA PRO A 112 1.63 -27.59 -20.59
C PRO A 112 2.13 -27.04 -21.93
N ARG A 113 3.45 -27.06 -22.16
CA ARG A 113 4.07 -26.62 -23.42
C ARG A 113 3.68 -27.53 -24.57
N ARG A 114 3.70 -28.85 -24.35
CA ARG A 114 3.30 -29.84 -25.34
C ARG A 114 1.80 -29.75 -25.67
N LYS A 115 0.95 -29.47 -24.68
CA LYS A 115 -0.47 -29.18 -24.91
C LYS A 115 -0.68 -27.95 -25.77
N ALA A 116 0.06 -26.86 -25.49
CA ALA A 116 0.02 -25.65 -26.32
C ALA A 116 0.47 -25.92 -27.76
N ALA A 117 1.55 -26.69 -27.95
CA ALA A 117 2.01 -27.10 -29.28
C ALA A 117 0.95 -27.93 -30.03
N ILE A 118 0.34 -28.92 -29.36
CA ILE A 118 -0.75 -29.72 -29.92
C ILE A 118 -1.94 -28.84 -30.29
N LEU A 119 -2.31 -27.86 -29.46
CA LEU A 119 -3.38 -26.91 -29.75
C LEU A 119 -3.08 -26.09 -31.01
N MET A 120 -1.86 -25.55 -31.13
CA MET A 120 -1.44 -24.77 -32.30
C MET A 120 -1.45 -25.60 -33.59
N ILE A 121 -0.98 -26.84 -33.52
CA ILE A 121 -1.05 -27.78 -34.65
C ILE A 121 -2.51 -28.09 -35.02
N SER A 122 -3.37 -28.22 -34.02
CA SER A 122 -4.80 -28.57 -34.20
C SER A 122 -5.62 -27.43 -34.80
N LEU A 123 -5.27 -26.17 -34.49
CA LEU A 123 -5.88 -24.97 -35.06
C LEU A 123 -5.45 -24.73 -36.52
N GLY A 124 -4.32 -25.29 -36.93
CA GLY A 124 -3.75 -25.09 -38.26
C GLY A 124 -3.06 -23.73 -38.41
N PRO A 125 -2.28 -23.55 -39.51
CA PRO A 125 -1.34 -22.44 -39.64
C PRO A 125 -2.01 -21.06 -39.67
N GLU A 126 -3.21 -20.94 -40.25
CA GLU A 126 -3.90 -19.66 -40.38
C GLU A 126 -4.39 -19.11 -39.04
N LEU A 127 -4.95 -19.97 -38.20
CA LEU A 127 -5.47 -19.58 -36.88
C LEU A 127 -4.33 -19.47 -35.87
N ALA A 128 -3.36 -20.39 -35.90
CA ALA A 128 -2.15 -20.32 -35.09
C ALA A 128 -1.39 -19.00 -35.32
N ALA A 129 -1.26 -18.54 -36.57
CA ALA A 129 -0.61 -17.27 -36.89
C ALA A 129 -1.30 -16.05 -36.24
N ARG A 130 -2.61 -16.11 -35.99
CA ARG A 130 -3.33 -15.05 -35.27
C ARG A 130 -3.02 -15.09 -33.77
N VAL A 131 -2.90 -16.27 -33.20
CA VAL A 131 -2.53 -16.47 -31.79
C VAL A 131 -1.09 -15.98 -31.54
N PHE A 132 -0.16 -16.28 -32.45
CA PHE A 132 1.24 -15.83 -32.35
C PHE A 132 1.41 -14.30 -32.26
N ARG A 133 0.47 -13.51 -32.79
CA ARG A 133 0.52 -12.04 -32.69
C ARG A 133 0.35 -11.49 -31.27
N TYR A 134 -0.16 -12.32 -30.35
CA TYR A 134 -0.40 -11.94 -28.96
C TYR A 134 0.63 -12.54 -28.00
N LEU A 135 1.64 -13.25 -28.51
CA LEU A 135 2.71 -13.88 -27.74
C LEU A 135 4.00 -13.03 -27.80
N ARG A 136 4.81 -13.11 -26.75
CA ARG A 136 6.14 -12.49 -26.68
C ARG A 136 7.17 -13.30 -27.46
N GLU A 137 8.30 -12.69 -27.82
CA GLU A 137 9.35 -13.34 -28.63
C GLU A 137 9.89 -14.62 -27.98
N ASP A 138 10.09 -14.62 -26.67
CA ASP A 138 10.55 -15.78 -25.88
C ASP A 138 9.51 -16.91 -25.83
N GLU A 139 8.23 -16.57 -25.80
CA GLU A 139 7.12 -17.54 -25.84
C GLU A 139 6.97 -18.15 -27.23
N ILE A 140 7.14 -17.34 -28.29
CA ILE A 140 7.13 -17.79 -29.68
C ILE A 140 8.25 -18.81 -29.91
N GLU A 141 9.47 -18.52 -29.43
CA GLU A 141 10.63 -19.42 -29.58
C GLU A 141 10.38 -20.76 -28.90
N GLN A 142 9.95 -20.75 -27.63
CA GLN A 142 9.66 -21.97 -26.87
C GLN A 142 8.55 -22.80 -27.51
N LEU A 143 7.47 -22.16 -27.97
CA LEU A 143 6.34 -22.85 -28.58
C LEU A 143 6.70 -23.42 -29.95
N THR A 144 7.52 -22.71 -30.73
CA THR A 144 8.01 -23.18 -32.04
C THR A 144 8.92 -24.38 -31.91
N LEU A 145 9.82 -24.39 -30.90
CA LEU A 145 10.65 -25.55 -30.58
C LEU A 145 9.80 -26.77 -30.20
N GLU A 146 8.77 -26.57 -29.39
CA GLU A 146 7.90 -27.67 -28.97
C GLU A 146 7.02 -28.19 -30.12
N ILE A 147 6.57 -27.32 -31.03
CA ILE A 147 5.87 -27.70 -32.27
C ILE A 147 6.80 -28.53 -33.16
N ALA A 148 8.07 -28.12 -33.31
CA ALA A 148 9.06 -28.85 -34.10
C ALA A 148 9.39 -30.23 -33.52
N ASN A 149 9.37 -30.37 -32.20
CA ASN A 149 9.59 -31.65 -31.50
C ASN A 149 8.34 -32.55 -31.43
N THR A 150 7.20 -32.09 -31.94
CA THR A 150 5.94 -32.84 -31.89
C THR A 150 5.71 -33.56 -33.23
N ASP A 151 6.14 -34.83 -33.31
CA ASP A 151 6.08 -35.61 -34.55
C ASP A 151 4.68 -36.09 -34.96
N ARG A 152 3.93 -36.67 -34.01
CA ARG A 152 2.61 -37.27 -34.27
C ARG A 152 1.64 -36.95 -33.15
N VAL A 153 0.49 -36.40 -33.54
CA VAL A 153 -0.63 -36.10 -32.65
C VAL A 153 -1.78 -37.04 -32.98
N SER A 154 -2.19 -37.88 -32.02
CA SER A 154 -3.34 -38.77 -32.25
C SER A 154 -4.65 -37.96 -32.33
N PRO A 155 -5.68 -38.45 -33.04
CA PRO A 155 -6.99 -37.80 -33.08
C PRO A 155 -7.61 -37.61 -31.69
N GLU A 156 -7.35 -38.56 -30.79
CA GLU A 156 -7.81 -38.55 -29.40
C GLU A 156 -7.12 -37.45 -28.57
N GLN A 157 -5.79 -37.30 -28.71
CA GLN A 157 -5.02 -36.23 -28.07
C GLN A 157 -5.45 -34.85 -28.57
N ARG A 158 -5.66 -34.71 -29.87
CA ARG A 158 -6.18 -33.48 -30.50
C ARG A 158 -7.53 -33.09 -29.89
N GLN A 159 -8.48 -34.02 -29.87
CA GLN A 159 -9.83 -33.75 -29.39
C GLN A 159 -9.83 -33.42 -27.89
N ALA A 160 -9.06 -34.14 -27.08
CA ALA A 160 -8.97 -33.89 -25.64
C ALA A 160 -8.31 -32.53 -25.30
N VAL A 161 -7.25 -32.12 -26.02
CA VAL A 161 -6.64 -30.79 -25.84
C VAL A 161 -7.59 -29.67 -26.27
N LEU A 162 -8.37 -29.86 -27.33
CA LEU A 162 -9.39 -28.89 -27.76
C LEU A 162 -10.53 -28.75 -26.73
N GLU A 163 -11.00 -29.86 -26.15
CA GLU A 163 -12.00 -29.84 -25.09
C GLU A 163 -11.48 -29.14 -23.82
N GLU A 164 -10.25 -29.45 -23.38
CA GLU A 164 -9.62 -28.80 -22.24
C GLU A 164 -9.45 -27.29 -22.48
N CYS A 165 -9.01 -26.89 -23.68
CA CYS A 165 -8.89 -25.48 -24.05
C CYS A 165 -10.25 -24.77 -24.06
N ARG A 166 -11.30 -25.44 -24.55
CA ARG A 166 -12.66 -24.88 -24.55
C ARG A 166 -13.17 -24.68 -23.12
N ASP A 167 -12.97 -25.66 -22.26
CA ASP A 167 -13.42 -25.59 -20.87
C ASP A 167 -12.65 -24.52 -20.08
N LEU A 168 -11.33 -24.36 -20.34
CA LEU A 168 -10.53 -23.26 -19.80
C LEU A 168 -10.97 -21.90 -20.33
N ALA A 169 -11.31 -21.80 -21.62
CA ALA A 169 -11.81 -20.56 -22.22
C ALA A 169 -13.19 -20.18 -21.68
N LEU A 170 -14.08 -21.16 -21.44
CA LEU A 170 -15.37 -20.93 -20.80
C LEU A 170 -15.20 -20.53 -19.32
N ALA A 171 -14.31 -21.20 -18.58
CA ALA A 171 -13.98 -20.82 -17.21
C ALA A 171 -13.39 -19.39 -17.14
N HIS A 172 -12.49 -19.04 -18.06
CA HIS A 172 -12.01 -17.66 -18.20
C HIS A 172 -13.10 -16.69 -18.63
N ALA A 173 -14.06 -17.06 -19.48
CA ALA A 173 -15.17 -16.19 -19.84
C ALA A 173 -16.10 -15.90 -18.63
N TYR A 174 -16.23 -16.84 -17.69
CA TYR A 174 -16.95 -16.64 -16.42
C TYR A 174 -16.13 -15.88 -15.36
N ILE A 175 -14.79 -15.87 -15.47
CA ILE A 175 -13.87 -15.18 -14.54
C ILE A 175 -13.43 -13.80 -15.06
N ALA A 176 -13.50 -13.55 -16.38
CA ALA A 176 -12.96 -12.37 -17.06
C ALA A 176 -14.04 -11.40 -17.59
N GLN A 177 -15.13 -11.22 -16.84
CA GLN A 177 -16.01 -10.05 -17.00
C GLN A 177 -15.88 -9.12 -15.81
N GLY A 178 -14.66 -8.62 -15.60
CA GLY A 178 -14.36 -7.51 -14.72
C GLY A 178 -13.25 -6.67 -15.33
N GLY A 179 -13.58 -5.43 -15.72
CA GLY A 179 -12.62 -4.50 -16.33
C GLY A 179 -13.29 -3.23 -16.85
N ILE A 180 -12.54 -2.13 -16.95
CA ILE A 180 -13.05 -0.81 -17.38
C ILE A 180 -13.60 -0.86 -18.81
N ASP A 181 -13.05 -1.70 -19.70
CA ASP A 181 -13.51 -1.83 -21.08
C ASP A 181 -14.82 -2.61 -21.20
N TYR A 182 -15.01 -3.65 -20.38
CA TYR A 182 -16.30 -4.35 -20.29
C TYR A 182 -17.37 -3.46 -19.64
N ALA A 183 -17.01 -2.73 -18.57
CA ALA A 183 -17.87 -1.72 -17.99
C ALA A 183 -18.21 -0.62 -19.01
N ARG A 184 -17.27 -0.24 -19.89
CA ARG A 184 -17.48 0.73 -20.96
C ARG A 184 -18.50 0.22 -21.97
N GLU A 185 -18.35 -0.99 -22.46
CA GLU A 185 -19.31 -1.58 -23.42
C GLU A 185 -20.70 -1.70 -22.81
N LEU A 186 -20.81 -2.16 -21.56
CA LEU A 186 -22.08 -2.23 -20.82
C LEU A 186 -22.70 -0.86 -20.63
N LEU A 187 -21.92 0.15 -20.22
CA LEU A 187 -22.43 1.51 -20.02
C LEU A 187 -22.85 2.14 -21.35
N VAL A 188 -22.13 1.91 -22.44
CA VAL A 188 -22.49 2.41 -23.78
C VAL A 188 -23.80 1.77 -24.26
N GLN A 189 -23.98 0.48 -24.04
CA GLN A 189 -25.22 -0.22 -24.41
C GLN A 189 -26.41 0.18 -23.52
N ALA A 190 -26.20 0.39 -22.23
CA ALA A 190 -27.28 0.71 -21.28
C ALA A 190 -27.67 2.20 -21.25
N LEU A 191 -26.72 3.11 -21.43
CA LEU A 191 -26.90 4.56 -21.19
C LEU A 191 -26.64 5.41 -22.45
N GLY A 192 -26.11 4.82 -23.52
CA GLY A 192 -25.70 5.51 -24.73
C GLY A 192 -24.31 6.16 -24.62
N HIS A 193 -23.68 6.40 -25.78
CA HIS A 193 -22.28 6.82 -25.90
C HIS A 193 -21.88 8.04 -25.06
N GLN A 194 -22.74 9.07 -25.00
CA GLN A 194 -22.44 10.32 -24.28
C GLN A 194 -22.44 10.13 -22.75
N ARG A 195 -23.49 9.54 -22.19
CA ARG A 195 -23.59 9.29 -20.74
C ARG A 195 -22.61 8.22 -20.25
N ALA A 196 -22.34 7.22 -21.08
CA ALA A 196 -21.32 6.23 -20.79
C ALA A 196 -19.93 6.88 -20.68
N ALA A 197 -19.58 7.79 -21.60
CA ALA A 197 -18.33 8.53 -21.55
C ALA A 197 -18.22 9.39 -20.28
N GLU A 198 -19.31 10.06 -19.85
CA GLU A 198 -19.34 10.84 -18.60
C GLU A 198 -19.12 9.95 -17.36
N VAL A 199 -19.82 8.82 -17.26
CA VAL A 199 -19.70 7.89 -16.15
C VAL A 199 -18.31 7.24 -16.11
N LEU A 200 -17.79 6.85 -17.28
CA LEU A 200 -16.44 6.31 -17.39
C LEU A 200 -15.36 7.34 -17.09
N ASN A 201 -15.53 8.60 -17.52
CA ASN A 201 -14.59 9.68 -17.19
C ASN A 201 -14.61 9.96 -15.68
N ARG A 202 -15.78 9.89 -15.04
CA ARG A 202 -15.89 10.01 -13.58
C ARG A 202 -15.21 8.84 -12.87
N LEU A 203 -15.46 7.61 -13.31
CA LEU A 203 -14.83 6.40 -12.74
C LEU A 203 -13.31 6.39 -12.99
N THR A 204 -12.87 6.80 -14.17
CA THR A 204 -11.45 6.92 -14.54
C THR A 204 -10.78 8.04 -13.75
N ALA A 205 -11.47 9.15 -13.44
CA ALA A 205 -10.93 10.18 -12.55
C ALA A 205 -10.80 9.72 -11.09
N THR A 206 -11.63 8.74 -10.66
CA THR A 206 -11.52 8.09 -9.36
C THR A 206 -10.44 6.99 -9.34
N LEU A 207 -10.22 6.32 -10.48
CA LEU A 207 -9.28 5.20 -10.62
C LEU A 207 -7.89 5.60 -11.13
N GLN A 208 -7.75 6.75 -11.80
CA GLN A 208 -6.45 7.32 -12.12
C GLN A 208 -5.85 7.87 -10.83
N VAL A 209 -4.75 7.25 -10.41
CA VAL A 209 -3.78 7.86 -9.49
C VAL A 209 -3.53 9.26 -10.03
N ARG A 210 -3.90 10.29 -9.26
CA ARG A 210 -3.63 11.66 -9.67
C ARG A 210 -2.11 11.78 -9.83
N PRO A 211 -1.61 12.41 -10.91
CA PRO A 211 -0.18 12.64 -11.01
C PRO A 211 0.33 13.32 -9.75
N PHE A 212 1.46 12.85 -9.24
CA PHE A 212 2.12 13.34 -8.04
C PHE A 212 1.38 13.04 -6.71
N GLU A 213 0.52 12.02 -6.64
CA GLU A 213 -0.14 11.59 -5.38
C GLU A 213 0.87 11.37 -4.23
N PHE A 214 2.03 10.78 -4.50
CA PHE A 214 3.06 10.54 -3.48
C PHE A 214 3.63 11.85 -2.94
N VAL A 215 3.79 12.87 -3.79
CA VAL A 215 4.30 14.18 -3.38
C VAL A 215 3.28 14.92 -2.52
N ARG A 216 1.98 14.73 -2.78
CA ARG A 216 0.90 15.34 -1.97
C ARG A 216 0.89 14.84 -0.53
N ARG A 217 1.47 13.68 -0.24
CA ARG A 217 1.60 13.11 1.12
C ARG A 217 2.94 13.41 1.79
N ALA A 218 3.93 13.87 1.03
CA ALA A 218 5.26 14.16 1.53
C ALA A 218 5.30 15.50 2.30
N ASP A 219 6.28 15.64 3.18
CA ASP A 219 6.50 16.87 3.93
C ASP A 219 6.94 18.02 3.00
N PRO A 220 6.37 19.25 3.12
CA PRO A 220 6.74 20.39 2.28
C PRO A 220 8.23 20.75 2.27
N LEU A 221 8.95 20.57 3.39
CA LEU A 221 10.38 20.86 3.46
C LEU A 221 11.20 19.79 2.72
N GLN A 222 10.77 18.53 2.76
CA GLN A 222 11.39 17.46 1.98
C GLN A 222 11.20 17.72 0.47
N ILE A 223 9.99 18.12 0.06
CA ILE A 223 9.69 18.51 -1.32
C ILE A 223 10.60 19.67 -1.75
N LEU A 224 10.71 20.71 -0.92
CA LEU A 224 11.57 21.87 -1.19
C LEU A 224 13.04 21.47 -1.38
N ASN A 225 13.59 20.71 -0.44
CA ASN A 225 14.99 20.27 -0.48
C ASN A 225 15.33 19.54 -1.77
N PHE A 226 14.33 18.81 -2.28
CA PHE A 226 14.43 18.03 -3.48
C PHE A 226 14.31 18.86 -4.76
N ILE A 227 13.29 19.71 -4.86
CA ILE A 227 13.00 20.44 -6.10
C ILE A 227 13.79 21.75 -6.24
N GLN A 228 14.40 22.26 -5.17
CA GLN A 228 15.05 23.58 -5.18
C GLN A 228 16.16 23.73 -6.23
N GLN A 229 16.80 22.62 -6.64
CA GLN A 229 17.86 22.63 -7.65
C GLN A 229 17.34 22.42 -9.09
N GLU A 230 16.08 22.03 -9.25
CA GLU A 230 15.47 21.74 -10.55
C GLU A 230 15.17 23.03 -11.34
N HIS A 231 14.89 22.87 -12.64
CA HIS A 231 14.58 24.01 -13.51
C HIS A 231 13.25 24.68 -13.09
N PRO A 232 13.13 26.03 -13.13
CA PRO A 232 11.91 26.74 -12.69
C PRO A 232 10.61 26.29 -13.35
N GLN A 233 10.67 25.78 -14.59
CA GLN A 233 9.51 25.18 -15.26
C GLN A 233 9.05 23.88 -14.60
N THR A 234 9.98 23.02 -14.19
CA THR A 234 9.69 21.75 -13.53
C THR A 234 9.14 22.00 -12.13
N ILE A 235 9.70 22.97 -11.41
CA ILE A 235 9.18 23.41 -10.12
C ILE A 235 7.74 23.91 -10.27
N ALA A 236 7.48 24.78 -11.25
CA ALA A 236 6.12 25.28 -11.52
C ALA A 236 5.15 24.14 -11.86
N LEU A 237 5.59 23.16 -12.65
CA LEU A 237 4.78 21.97 -12.96
C LEU A 237 4.43 21.19 -11.69
N ILE A 238 5.41 20.89 -10.84
CA ILE A 238 5.18 20.14 -9.59
C ILE A 238 4.21 20.92 -8.68
N LEU A 239 4.46 22.22 -8.48
CA LEU A 239 3.61 23.07 -7.62
C LEU A 239 2.15 23.12 -8.10
N ALA A 240 1.89 23.03 -9.41
CA ALA A 240 0.53 23.03 -9.95
C ALA A 240 -0.30 21.79 -9.55
N TYR A 241 0.36 20.70 -9.14
CA TYR A 241 -0.28 19.45 -8.72
C TYR A 241 -0.28 19.25 -7.19
N LEU A 242 0.33 20.15 -6.42
CA LEU A 242 0.32 20.11 -4.95
C LEU A 242 -0.92 20.78 -4.35
N HIS A 243 -1.17 20.51 -3.07
CA HIS A 243 -2.14 21.29 -2.31
C HIS A 243 -1.68 22.76 -2.20
N PRO A 244 -2.60 23.75 -2.29
CA PRO A 244 -2.23 25.17 -2.21
C PRO A 244 -1.39 25.53 -0.98
N GLU A 245 -1.69 24.92 0.18
CA GLU A 245 -0.94 25.10 1.43
C GLU A 245 0.50 24.59 1.32
N GLN A 246 0.68 23.37 0.81
CA GLN A 246 2.01 22.78 0.57
C GLN A 246 2.80 23.60 -0.46
N ALA A 247 2.14 23.99 -1.55
CA ALA A 247 2.76 24.79 -2.61
C ALA A 247 3.21 26.17 -2.09
N ALA A 248 2.44 26.80 -1.20
CA ALA A 248 2.81 28.06 -0.58
C ALA A 248 4.07 27.92 0.29
N VAL A 249 4.16 26.87 1.12
CA VAL A 249 5.34 26.59 1.95
C VAL A 249 6.57 26.36 1.06
N VAL A 250 6.45 25.51 0.05
CA VAL A 250 7.55 25.21 -0.89
C VAL A 250 7.99 26.47 -1.65
N LEU A 251 7.05 27.26 -2.18
CA LEU A 251 7.35 28.50 -2.89
C LEU A 251 8.04 29.54 -1.98
N SER A 252 7.65 29.61 -0.70
CA SER A 252 8.25 30.50 0.30
C SER A 252 9.68 30.09 0.67
N GLY A 253 10.01 28.81 0.61
CA GLY A 253 11.36 28.29 0.88
C GLY A 253 12.35 28.48 -0.26
N LEU A 254 11.89 28.82 -1.47
CA LEU A 254 12.78 29.08 -2.61
C LEU A 254 13.49 30.44 -2.49
N PRO A 255 14.72 30.57 -3.05
CA PRO A 255 15.42 31.84 -3.17
C PRO A 255 14.58 32.92 -3.87
N PRO A 256 14.68 34.20 -3.47
CA PRO A 256 13.80 35.27 -3.94
C PRO A 256 13.77 35.41 -5.47
N ASP A 257 14.93 35.27 -6.14
CA ASP A 257 15.04 35.35 -7.60
C ASP A 257 14.29 34.21 -8.31
N ARG A 258 14.31 33.00 -7.72
CA ARG A 258 13.61 31.83 -8.26
C ARG A 258 12.12 31.88 -7.96
N ARG A 259 11.71 32.43 -6.81
CA ARG A 259 10.31 32.53 -6.39
C ARG A 259 9.47 33.29 -7.41
N ALA A 260 9.95 34.45 -7.85
CA ALA A 260 9.27 35.27 -8.85
C ALA A 260 9.19 34.58 -10.21
N ASP A 261 10.24 33.86 -10.64
CA ASP A 261 10.25 33.15 -11.91
C ASP A 261 9.28 31.96 -11.92
N VAL A 262 9.28 31.17 -10.84
CA VAL A 262 8.37 30.02 -10.67
C VAL A 262 6.92 30.49 -10.58
N ALA A 263 6.61 31.53 -9.80
CA ALA A 263 5.25 32.07 -9.69
C ALA A 263 4.73 32.60 -11.04
N ARG A 264 5.57 33.30 -11.81
CA ARG A 264 5.21 33.76 -13.16
C ARG A 264 4.91 32.59 -14.09
N ARG A 265 5.74 31.55 -14.08
CA ARG A 265 5.53 30.35 -14.90
C ARG A 265 4.28 29.60 -14.50
N LEU A 266 4.01 29.46 -13.20
CA LEU A 266 2.79 28.83 -12.68
C LEU A 266 1.52 29.57 -13.16
N ALA A 267 1.56 30.90 -13.19
CA ALA A 267 0.46 31.73 -13.66
C ALA A 267 0.23 31.68 -15.18
N LEU A 268 1.30 31.49 -15.97
CA LEU A 268 1.25 31.45 -17.44
C LEU A 268 1.23 30.01 -18.00
N MET A 269 1.21 29.01 -17.14
CA MET A 269 1.36 27.61 -17.56
C MET A 269 0.10 27.14 -18.28
N GLU A 270 0.26 26.74 -19.54
CA GLU A 270 -0.81 26.10 -20.32
C GLU A 270 -0.81 24.58 -20.13
N ARG A 271 -1.68 23.89 -20.88
CA ARG A 271 -1.82 22.43 -20.82
C ARG A 271 -0.48 21.75 -21.15
N THR A 272 0.04 20.99 -20.19
CA THR A 272 1.22 20.14 -20.38
C THR A 272 0.79 18.76 -20.88
N SER A 273 1.59 18.12 -21.74
CA SER A 273 1.24 16.80 -22.28
C SER A 273 1.23 15.74 -21.15
N PRO A 274 0.27 14.80 -21.16
CA PRO A 274 0.19 13.74 -20.14
C PRO A 274 1.44 12.86 -20.08
N GLU A 275 2.12 12.68 -21.21
CA GLU A 275 3.37 11.90 -21.31
C GLU A 275 4.51 12.57 -20.54
N LEU A 276 4.66 13.89 -20.67
CA LEU A 276 5.68 14.65 -19.96
C LEU A 276 5.42 14.70 -18.45
N ILE A 277 4.15 14.81 -18.05
CA ILE A 277 3.75 14.73 -16.64
C ILE A 277 4.17 13.39 -16.03
N ARG A 278 3.88 12.27 -16.71
CA ARG A 278 4.26 10.92 -16.25
C ARG A 278 5.77 10.72 -16.21
N GLU A 279 6.51 11.30 -17.15
CA GLU A 279 7.97 11.21 -17.16
C GLU A 279 8.59 11.96 -15.98
N VAL A 280 8.13 13.19 -15.73
CA VAL A 280 8.55 13.99 -14.58
C VAL A 280 8.16 13.30 -13.27
N GLU A 281 6.94 12.76 -13.18
CA GLU A 281 6.46 12.00 -12.04
C GLU A 281 7.36 10.79 -11.74
N ARG A 282 7.69 9.97 -12.76
CA ARG A 282 8.55 8.79 -12.61
C ARG A 282 9.99 9.15 -12.20
N VAL A 283 10.53 10.27 -12.69
CA VAL A 283 11.86 10.74 -12.27
C VAL A 283 11.82 11.22 -10.82
N LEU A 284 10.79 11.99 -10.47
CA LEU A 284 10.58 12.50 -9.13
C LEU A 284 10.38 11.35 -8.14
N GLU A 285 9.55 10.36 -8.46
CA GLU A 285 9.28 9.19 -7.62
C GLU A 285 10.54 8.38 -7.34
N ARG A 286 11.34 8.06 -8.36
CA ARG A 286 12.62 7.32 -8.18
C ARG A 286 13.62 8.05 -7.32
N LYS A 287 13.71 9.37 -7.46
CA LYS A 287 14.66 10.17 -6.69
C LYS A 287 14.13 10.43 -5.28
N LEU A 288 12.83 10.66 -5.10
CA LEU A 288 12.20 10.79 -3.78
C LEU A 288 12.28 9.48 -3.00
N SER A 289 12.05 8.33 -3.65
CA SER A 289 12.17 7.00 -3.01
C SER A 289 13.60 6.64 -2.61
N SER A 290 14.61 7.19 -3.28
CA SER A 290 16.02 7.03 -2.88
C SER A 290 16.39 7.82 -1.62
N VAL A 291 15.66 8.91 -1.32
CA VAL A 291 15.88 9.77 -0.14
C VAL A 291 14.92 9.40 0.99
N LEU A 292 13.69 9.01 0.64
CA LEU A 292 12.70 8.40 1.53
C LEU A 292 13.01 6.93 1.82
N GLY A 293 14.05 6.35 1.23
CA GLY A 293 14.51 4.99 1.49
C GLY A 293 15.01 4.76 2.93
N ASP A 294 15.17 5.82 3.72
CA ASP A 294 15.47 5.77 5.16
C ASP A 294 14.30 6.20 6.06
N GLU A 295 13.23 6.80 5.52
CA GLU A 295 12.09 7.32 6.33
C GLU A 295 10.69 6.99 5.76
N GLY A 296 10.60 6.09 4.78
CA GLY A 296 9.34 5.58 4.27
C GLY A 296 8.82 4.48 5.17
N THR A 297 7.94 4.83 6.13
CA THR A 297 7.07 3.91 6.90
C THR A 297 7.58 2.47 6.91
N ALA A 298 8.52 2.16 7.81
CA ALA A 298 9.12 0.85 7.89
C ALA A 298 8.02 -0.22 8.02
N ALA A 299 7.69 -0.88 6.91
CA ALA A 299 6.84 -2.05 6.88
C ALA A 299 7.68 -3.24 7.38
N GLY A 300 8.13 -3.14 8.63
CA GLY A 300 9.18 -3.97 9.20
C GLY A 300 10.05 -3.19 10.19
N GLY A 301 10.98 -3.89 10.82
CA GLY A 301 11.83 -3.35 11.87
C GLY A 301 11.45 -3.89 13.24
N LEU A 302 12.32 -3.59 14.20
CA LEU A 302 12.28 -4.19 15.52
C LEU A 302 10.95 -3.97 16.26
N GLN A 303 10.31 -2.80 16.08
CA GLN A 303 9.00 -2.52 16.69
C GLN A 303 7.86 -3.36 16.07
N ALA A 304 7.87 -3.57 14.75
CA ALA A 304 6.90 -4.41 14.07
C ALA A 304 7.05 -5.88 14.48
N VAL A 305 8.29 -6.37 14.59
CA VAL A 305 8.57 -7.72 15.09
C VAL A 305 8.09 -7.89 16.53
N VAL A 306 8.36 -6.92 17.41
CA VAL A 306 7.85 -6.94 18.79
C VAL A 306 6.33 -6.96 18.82
N GLN A 307 5.64 -6.14 18.02
CA GLN A 307 4.17 -6.15 17.95
C GLN A 307 3.62 -7.50 17.47
N VAL A 308 4.25 -8.12 16.47
CA VAL A 308 3.85 -9.46 16.01
C VAL A 308 4.10 -10.50 17.10
N LEU A 309 5.27 -10.49 17.73
CA LEU A 309 5.65 -11.44 18.78
C LEU A 309 4.78 -11.32 20.04
N ASN A 310 4.25 -10.14 20.35
CA ASN A 310 3.32 -9.98 21.47
C ASN A 310 1.92 -10.54 21.22
N ASN A 311 1.56 -10.78 19.95
CA ASN A 311 0.22 -11.25 19.55
C ASN A 311 0.19 -12.75 19.18
N VAL A 312 1.35 -13.40 19.07
CA VAL A 312 1.43 -14.85 18.87
C VAL A 312 1.36 -15.58 20.21
N ASP A 313 1.06 -16.88 20.17
CA ASP A 313 1.08 -17.71 21.36
C ASP A 313 2.51 -17.87 21.90
N ARG A 314 2.63 -18.08 23.22
CA ARG A 314 3.92 -18.17 23.92
C ARG A 314 4.80 -19.33 23.42
N GLY A 315 4.21 -20.38 22.86
CA GLY A 315 4.96 -21.50 22.27
C GLY A 315 5.68 -21.07 21.00
N THR A 316 4.96 -20.38 20.11
CA THR A 316 5.51 -19.79 18.89
C THR A 316 6.53 -18.70 19.20
N GLU A 317 6.24 -17.82 20.15
CA GLU A 317 7.17 -16.78 20.62
C GLU A 317 8.51 -17.37 21.08
N ARG A 318 8.48 -18.35 21.99
CA ARG A 318 9.70 -19.00 22.51
C ARG A 318 10.50 -19.67 21.40
N SER A 319 9.83 -20.41 20.51
CA SER A 319 10.49 -21.07 19.38
C SER A 319 11.21 -20.08 18.47
N ILE A 320 10.58 -18.94 18.17
CA ILE A 320 11.20 -17.88 17.37
C ILE A 320 12.38 -17.24 18.11
N MET A 321 12.23 -16.96 19.40
CA MET A 321 13.29 -16.36 20.23
C MET A 321 14.49 -17.29 20.42
N GLU A 322 14.30 -18.59 20.62
CA GLU A 322 15.39 -19.58 20.73
C GLU A 322 16.22 -19.63 19.44
N VAL A 323 15.56 -19.59 18.28
CA VAL A 323 16.26 -19.55 16.98
C VAL A 323 17.01 -18.22 16.82
N LEU A 324 16.40 -17.10 17.21
CA LEU A 324 17.01 -15.78 17.15
C LEU A 324 18.21 -15.65 18.09
N GLU A 325 18.18 -16.21 19.30
CA GLU A 325 19.32 -16.20 20.24
C GLU A 325 20.55 -16.92 19.68
N VAL A 326 20.35 -17.97 18.89
CA VAL A 326 21.45 -18.72 18.25
C VAL A 326 21.95 -18.02 16.99
N THR A 327 21.05 -17.43 16.21
CA THR A 327 21.37 -16.86 14.89
C THR A 327 21.87 -15.43 14.98
N ASP A 328 21.28 -14.63 15.86
CA ASP A 328 21.57 -13.22 16.08
C ASP A 328 21.26 -12.81 17.55
N PRO A 329 22.23 -13.01 18.47
CA PRO A 329 22.03 -12.73 19.88
C PRO A 329 21.81 -11.23 20.17
N GLU A 330 22.36 -10.33 19.35
CA GLU A 330 22.20 -8.89 19.53
C GLU A 330 20.76 -8.49 19.22
N LEU A 331 20.20 -8.95 18.10
CA LEU A 331 18.80 -8.71 17.74
C LEU A 331 17.83 -9.33 18.75
N ALA A 332 18.10 -10.54 19.23
CA ALA A 332 17.27 -11.19 20.26
C ALA A 332 17.24 -10.36 21.56
N GLU A 333 18.37 -9.83 21.99
CA GLU A 333 18.44 -8.94 23.15
C GLU A 333 17.68 -7.62 22.92
N GLU A 334 17.77 -7.03 21.73
CA GLU A 334 17.01 -5.82 21.41
C GLU A 334 15.49 -6.05 21.36
N ILE A 335 15.05 -7.22 20.88
CA ILE A 335 13.64 -7.64 20.91
C ILE A 335 13.18 -7.80 22.36
N LYS A 336 13.93 -8.55 23.18
CA LYS A 336 13.62 -8.76 24.61
C LYS A 336 13.48 -7.46 25.38
N LYS A 337 14.42 -6.52 25.21
CA LYS A 337 14.36 -5.20 25.86
C LYS A 337 13.09 -4.42 25.55
N ARG A 338 12.44 -4.71 24.43
CA ARG A 338 11.21 -4.05 23.99
C ARG A 338 9.95 -4.86 24.28
N MET A 339 10.08 -6.11 24.70
CA MET A 339 8.99 -6.93 25.19
C MET A 339 8.82 -6.67 26.69
N PHE A 340 7.64 -6.19 27.07
CA PHE A 340 7.24 -6.13 28.48
C PHE A 340 6.62 -7.48 28.87
N VAL A 341 7.22 -8.16 29.83
CA VAL A 341 6.75 -9.44 30.38
C VAL A 341 6.01 -9.17 31.69
N PHE A 342 5.10 -10.06 32.09
CA PHE A 342 4.34 -9.90 33.35
C PHE A 342 5.23 -9.73 34.60
N GLU A 343 6.39 -10.40 34.65
CA GLU A 343 7.34 -10.24 35.77
C GLU A 343 7.94 -8.82 35.85
N ASP A 344 7.95 -8.06 34.74
CA ASP A 344 8.45 -6.69 34.68
C ASP A 344 7.53 -5.69 35.40
N ILE A 345 6.38 -6.13 35.93
CA ILE A 345 5.49 -5.32 36.77
C ILE A 345 6.23 -4.73 37.98
N VAL A 346 7.29 -5.38 38.45
CA VAL A 346 8.12 -4.85 39.56
C VAL A 346 8.80 -3.53 39.18
N LEU A 347 9.08 -3.32 37.89
CA LEU A 347 9.71 -2.10 37.36
C LEU A 347 8.73 -0.91 37.28
N LEU A 348 7.43 -1.15 37.38
CA LEU A 348 6.43 -0.09 37.38
C LEU A 348 6.44 0.68 38.71
N ASP A 349 6.33 2.00 38.61
CA ASP A 349 6.09 2.83 39.78
C ASP A 349 4.71 2.55 40.38
N ASP A 350 4.55 2.87 41.68
CA ASP A 350 3.34 2.55 42.43
C ASP A 350 2.08 3.23 41.83
N ARG A 351 2.21 4.41 41.21
CA ARG A 351 1.05 5.10 40.61
C ARG A 351 0.63 4.42 39.32
N SER A 352 1.57 4.06 38.45
CA SER A 352 1.30 3.31 37.23
C SER A 352 0.65 1.96 37.53
N LEU A 353 1.18 1.22 38.51
CA LEU A 353 0.60 -0.06 38.91
C LEU A 353 -0.82 0.10 39.47
N GLN A 354 -1.07 1.10 40.31
CA GLN A 354 -2.44 1.38 40.80
C GLN A 354 -3.41 1.74 39.67
N ARG A 355 -2.94 2.40 38.60
CA ARG A 355 -3.79 2.72 37.45
C ARG A 355 -4.17 1.45 36.69
N VAL A 356 -3.21 0.56 36.44
CA VAL A 356 -3.41 -0.74 35.80
C VAL A 356 -4.39 -1.58 36.61
N LEU A 357 -4.19 -1.70 37.93
CA LEU A 357 -5.02 -2.52 38.81
C LEU A 357 -6.49 -2.07 38.88
N ARG A 358 -6.85 -0.85 38.43
CA ARG A 358 -8.25 -0.41 38.30
C ARG A 358 -8.97 -0.99 37.09
N GLU A 359 -8.23 -1.44 36.09
CA GLU A 359 -8.79 -2.01 34.84
C GLU A 359 -8.70 -3.53 34.79
N VAL A 360 -8.04 -4.14 35.77
CA VAL A 360 -7.90 -5.59 35.89
C VAL A 360 -9.00 -6.15 36.79
N ASP A 361 -9.61 -7.24 36.35
CA ASP A 361 -10.62 -7.95 37.15
C ASP A 361 -9.99 -8.65 38.36
N LEU A 362 -10.25 -8.09 39.55
CA LEU A 362 -9.77 -8.58 40.85
C LEU A 362 -10.30 -9.97 41.25
N ASN A 363 -11.39 -10.42 40.62
CA ASN A 363 -12.06 -11.67 40.98
C ASN A 363 -11.67 -12.87 40.10
N GLU A 364 -11.25 -12.62 38.86
CA GLU A 364 -10.99 -13.69 37.88
C GLU A 364 -9.56 -13.62 37.33
N ASP A 365 -9.22 -12.54 36.62
CA ASP A 365 -7.94 -12.45 35.89
C ASP A 365 -6.73 -12.26 36.83
N LEU A 366 -6.82 -11.37 37.84
CA LEU A 366 -5.70 -11.11 38.75
C LEU A 366 -5.36 -12.33 39.64
N PRO A 367 -6.33 -13.03 40.26
CA PRO A 367 -6.03 -14.24 41.03
C PRO A 367 -5.40 -15.35 40.19
N LEU A 368 -5.84 -15.53 38.93
CA LEU A 368 -5.26 -16.51 38.01
C LEU A 368 -3.82 -16.15 37.64
N ALA A 369 -3.57 -14.89 37.28
CA ALA A 369 -2.24 -14.41 36.88
C ALA A 369 -1.20 -14.54 38.01
N LEU A 370 -1.62 -14.43 39.27
CA LEU A 370 -0.76 -14.49 40.45
C LEU A 370 -0.38 -15.92 40.91
N LYS A 371 -0.90 -16.99 40.29
CA LYS A 371 -0.59 -18.37 40.71
C LYS A 371 0.85 -18.79 40.41
N ALA A 372 1.43 -18.32 39.32
CA ALA A 372 2.74 -18.74 38.81
C ALA A 372 3.73 -17.58 38.68
N VAL A 373 3.81 -16.72 39.71
CA VAL A 373 4.68 -15.54 39.71
C VAL A 373 5.56 -15.50 40.95
N SER A 374 6.65 -14.73 40.86
CA SER A 374 7.56 -14.50 41.97
C SER A 374 6.87 -13.83 43.18
N GLU A 375 7.41 -14.05 44.38
CA GLU A 375 6.87 -13.44 45.60
C GLU A 375 6.99 -11.91 45.59
N ASP A 376 8.02 -11.39 44.93
CA ASP A 376 8.25 -9.95 44.78
C ASP A 376 7.13 -9.26 43.98
N VAL A 377 6.68 -9.88 42.87
CA VAL A 377 5.53 -9.41 42.08
C VAL A 377 4.25 -9.41 42.92
N LYS A 378 3.99 -10.49 43.69
CA LYS A 378 2.83 -10.57 44.59
C LYS A 378 2.84 -9.44 45.61
N GLN A 379 3.96 -9.25 46.30
CA GLN A 379 4.10 -8.21 47.32
C GLN A 379 3.91 -6.80 46.74
N LYS A 380 4.49 -6.55 45.56
CA LYS A 380 4.34 -5.28 44.84
C LYS A 380 2.87 -4.99 44.49
N ILE A 381 2.12 -6.00 44.05
CA ILE A 381 0.68 -5.89 43.76
C ILE A 381 -0.12 -5.68 45.06
N PHE A 382 0.11 -6.48 46.11
CA PHE A 382 -0.60 -6.33 47.38
C PHE A 382 -0.39 -4.97 48.03
N ARG A 383 0.83 -4.42 47.96
CA ARG A 383 1.13 -3.08 48.49
C ARG A 383 0.36 -1.97 47.77
N ASN A 384 -0.01 -2.18 46.51
CA ASN A 384 -0.71 -1.21 45.67
C ASN A 384 -2.24 -1.43 45.65
N LEU A 385 -2.76 -2.33 46.48
CA LEU A 385 -4.18 -2.56 46.69
C LEU A 385 -4.64 -2.02 48.05
N SER A 386 -5.94 -1.72 48.17
CA SER A 386 -6.54 -1.43 49.47
C SER A 386 -6.62 -2.69 50.33
N GLN A 387 -6.63 -2.56 51.67
CA GLN A 387 -6.72 -3.71 52.59
C GLN A 387 -7.88 -4.65 52.23
N ARG A 388 -9.07 -4.10 51.94
CA ARG A 388 -10.24 -4.87 51.50
C ARG A 388 -10.01 -5.62 50.18
N ALA A 389 -9.34 -5.00 49.21
CA ALA A 389 -9.05 -5.63 47.93
C ALA A 389 -8.00 -6.75 48.07
N VAL A 390 -7.03 -6.59 48.96
CA VAL A 390 -6.05 -7.63 49.30
C VAL A 390 -6.76 -8.83 49.93
N GLU A 391 -7.68 -8.60 50.89
CA GLU A 391 -8.47 -9.67 51.52
C GLU A 391 -9.26 -10.48 50.49
N ILE A 392 -9.98 -9.80 49.59
CA ILE A 392 -10.74 -10.45 48.49
C ILE A 392 -9.80 -11.24 47.57
N LEU A 393 -8.66 -10.68 47.19
CA LEU A 393 -7.69 -11.33 46.32
C LEU A 393 -7.08 -12.58 46.98
N GLN A 394 -6.77 -12.52 48.27
CA GLN A 394 -6.26 -13.66 49.04
C GLN A 394 -7.32 -14.77 49.18
N GLU A 395 -8.57 -14.38 49.43
CA GLU A 395 -9.71 -15.29 49.46
C GLU A 395 -9.86 -16.01 48.11
N ASN A 396 -9.91 -15.26 47.00
CA ASN A 396 -9.98 -15.82 45.65
C ASN A 396 -8.79 -16.73 45.32
N LEU A 397 -7.57 -16.36 45.71
CA LEU A 397 -6.37 -17.20 45.55
C LEU A 397 -6.46 -18.53 46.31
N SER A 398 -7.12 -18.54 47.47
CA SER A 398 -7.35 -19.75 48.27
C SER A 398 -8.42 -20.66 47.68
N TYR A 399 -9.44 -20.08 47.03
CA TYR A 399 -10.49 -20.82 46.32
C TYR A 399 -10.06 -21.34 44.95
N LEU A 400 -9.05 -20.72 44.33
CA LEU A 400 -8.44 -21.23 43.12
C LEU A 400 -7.69 -22.54 43.41
N GLY A 401 -8.31 -23.64 42.98
CA GLY A 401 -7.70 -24.97 42.96
C GLY A 401 -6.55 -25.10 41.94
N PRO A 402 -6.21 -26.33 41.50
CA PRO A 402 -5.23 -26.53 40.45
C PRO A 402 -5.76 -25.95 39.13
N VAL A 403 -5.04 -24.97 38.61
CA VAL A 403 -5.33 -24.27 37.35
C VAL A 403 -4.37 -24.72 36.25
N ARG A 404 -4.81 -24.68 35.00
CA ARG A 404 -3.94 -25.04 33.87
C ARG A 404 -2.96 -23.90 33.63
N LEU A 405 -1.72 -24.26 33.29
CA LEU A 405 -0.67 -23.27 33.00
C LEU A 405 -1.09 -22.32 31.86
N ARG A 406 -1.82 -22.83 30.87
CA ARG A 406 -2.38 -22.03 29.78
C ARG A 406 -3.34 -20.93 30.28
N ASP A 407 -4.21 -21.23 31.24
CA ASP A 407 -5.20 -20.27 31.76
C ASP A 407 -4.49 -19.15 32.54
N VAL A 408 -3.40 -19.48 33.23
CA VAL A 408 -2.53 -18.51 33.92
C VAL A 408 -1.83 -17.60 32.92
N GLU A 409 -1.28 -18.17 31.84
CA GLU A 409 -0.61 -17.39 30.78
C GLU A 409 -1.59 -16.47 30.04
N GLU A 410 -2.79 -16.94 29.74
CA GLU A 410 -3.85 -16.12 29.13
C GLU A 410 -4.22 -14.92 30.03
N ALA A 411 -4.37 -15.15 31.34
CA ALA A 411 -4.64 -14.08 32.30
C ALA A 411 -3.47 -13.08 32.43
N GLN A 412 -2.22 -13.57 32.46
CA GLN A 412 -1.03 -12.71 32.46
C GLN A 412 -0.96 -11.85 31.18
N GLN A 413 -1.25 -12.44 30.01
CA GLN A 413 -1.21 -11.73 28.74
C GLN A 413 -2.28 -10.63 28.68
N LYS A 414 -3.49 -10.88 29.19
CA LYS A 414 -4.53 -9.84 29.29
C LYS A 414 -4.05 -8.63 30.08
N ILE A 415 -3.39 -8.86 31.23
CA ILE A 415 -2.88 -7.78 32.07
C ILE A 415 -1.75 -7.02 31.37
N VAL A 416 -0.83 -7.72 30.70
CA VAL A 416 0.24 -7.10 29.89
C VAL A 416 -0.36 -6.22 28.77
N ASN A 417 -1.43 -6.67 28.13
CA ASN A 417 -2.11 -5.89 27.09
C ASN A 417 -2.75 -4.61 27.65
N ILE A 418 -3.32 -4.66 28.86
CA ILE A 418 -3.85 -3.47 29.56
C ILE A 418 -2.73 -2.48 29.87
N ILE A 419 -1.60 -2.96 30.40
CA ILE A 419 -0.42 -2.13 30.69
C ILE A 419 0.02 -1.40 29.42
N ARG A 420 0.15 -2.10 28.29
CA ARG A 420 0.56 -1.49 27.02
C ARG A 420 -0.42 -0.46 26.50
N ARG A 421 -1.73 -0.75 26.56
CA ARG A 421 -2.75 0.23 26.16
C ARG A 421 -2.61 1.52 26.96
N LEU A 422 -2.44 1.40 28.27
CA LEU A 422 -2.26 2.56 29.15
C LEU A 422 -0.93 3.29 28.90
N GLU A 423 0.12 2.60 28.46
CA GLU A 423 1.40 3.20 28.05
C GLU A 423 1.22 3.99 26.73
N GLU A 424 0.51 3.42 25.75
CA GLU A 424 0.20 4.06 24.47
C GLU A 424 -0.69 5.30 24.65
N GLU A 425 -1.60 5.28 25.61
CA GLU A 425 -2.44 6.42 26.02
C GLU A 425 -1.65 7.48 26.81
N GLY A 426 -0.41 7.16 27.23
CA GLY A 426 0.45 8.04 28.04
C GLY A 426 0.02 8.15 29.50
N GLU A 427 -0.85 7.25 29.98
CA GLU A 427 -1.34 7.24 31.37
C GLU A 427 -0.36 6.57 32.34
N ILE A 428 0.50 5.68 31.82
CA ILE A 428 1.57 5.04 32.58
C ILE A 428 2.91 5.17 31.84
N VAL A 429 4.01 5.12 32.58
CA VAL A 429 5.36 5.13 32.03
C VAL A 429 6.07 3.86 32.47
N ILE A 430 6.56 3.09 31.50
CA ILE A 430 7.35 1.90 31.77
C ILE A 430 8.83 2.31 31.77
N ALA A 431 9.46 2.31 32.95
CA ALA A 431 10.89 2.52 33.07
C ALA A 431 11.65 1.29 32.52
N ARG A 432 11.85 1.24 31.21
CA ARG A 432 12.68 0.23 30.56
C ARG A 432 14.14 0.60 30.84
N GLY A 433 14.89 -0.29 31.49
CA GLY A 433 16.28 -0.03 31.91
C GLY A 433 17.17 0.42 30.75
N GLY A 434 17.31 1.74 30.58
CA GLY A 434 18.09 2.36 29.51
C GLY A 434 17.63 3.78 29.21
N GLN A 435 18.17 4.74 29.96
CA GLN A 435 18.24 6.17 29.63
C GLN A 435 16.93 6.83 29.15
N ASP A 436 16.04 7.15 30.08
CA ASP A 436 15.23 8.37 30.00
C ASP A 436 14.77 8.73 31.42
N GLU A 437 15.72 9.21 32.23
CA GLU A 437 15.39 9.98 33.43
C GLU A 437 14.77 11.31 32.98
N VAL A 438 13.45 11.35 32.85
CA VAL A 438 12.74 12.64 32.85
C VAL A 438 12.74 13.14 34.29
N VAL A 439 13.70 14.01 34.59
CA VAL A 439 13.73 14.81 35.81
C VAL A 439 12.64 15.88 35.71
N VAL A 440 11.74 15.93 36.69
CA VAL A 440 10.86 17.08 36.97
C VAL A 440 11.23 17.67 38.32
#